data_AF-A0A3C0VLY6-F1
#
_entry.id   AF-A0A3C0VLY6-F1
#
_cell.length_a   1.000
_cell.length_b   1.000
_cell.length_c   1.000
_cell.angle_alpha   90.00
_cell.angle_beta   90.00
_cell.angle_gamma   90.00
#
_symmetry.space_group_name_H-M   'P 1'
#
loop_
_entity.id
_entity.type
_entity.pdbx_description
1 polymer ?
#
loop_
_entity_poly.entity_id
_entity_poly.type
_entity_poly.pdbx_seq_one_letter_code
_entity_poly.pdbx_strand_id
1 'polypeptide(L)'
;MSEATNDNLISGATGDWEVVLGLEVHAQVLSQAKLFSGAATEYGAEPNTQVSLVDAAMPGMLPVINWKCVEQAVRTGLGLKAQINNYSVFDRKNYFYPDLPQGYQISQFLQPVVGEGEIVIDLEDGSTKTVGIERLHLEQDAGKSVHDQHPDLSFVDLNRSGVALMEIVSRPDMRSSAEAQAYVKKLRAILRYLGTCDGNMEQGSLRADVNVSVRKQGDPLGTRCEIKNVNSIRFIGQAIEHEARRQIAIIEDGGSIDQETRLFDPKNGETRSMRSKEEAHDYRYFPDP
;
A
#
# COMPACT_ATOMS: atom_id res chain seq x y z
N MET A 1 -6.75 -21.42 29.96
CA MET A 1 -6.61 -20.72 28.68
C MET A 1 -7.46 -19.47 28.81
N SER A 2 -6.84 -18.34 29.14
CA SER A 2 -7.56 -17.06 29.28
C SER A 2 -8.01 -16.63 27.90
N GLU A 3 -9.32 -16.57 27.67
CA GLU A 3 -9.89 -15.78 26.59
C GLU A 3 -9.32 -14.36 26.76
N ALA A 4 -8.46 -13.94 25.84
CA ALA A 4 -8.06 -12.55 25.77
C ALA A 4 -9.35 -11.76 25.48
N THR A 5 -9.85 -11.03 26.46
CA THR A 5 -10.93 -10.07 26.26
C THR A 5 -10.47 -9.12 25.17
N ASN A 6 -11.14 -9.18 24.02
CA ASN A 6 -10.81 -8.37 22.88
C ASN A 6 -11.33 -6.95 23.17
N ASP A 7 -10.55 -6.13 23.88
CA ASP A 7 -10.92 -4.78 24.30
C ASP A 7 -11.03 -3.77 23.12
N ASN A 8 -10.87 -4.25 21.89
CA ASN A 8 -10.84 -3.45 20.65
C ASN A 8 -12.18 -3.42 19.90
N LEU A 9 -13.30 -3.76 20.56
CA LEU A 9 -14.60 -3.78 19.89
C LEU A 9 -15.19 -2.39 19.73
N ILE A 10 -15.95 -2.21 18.65
CA ILE A 10 -16.77 -1.04 18.43
C ILE A 10 -18.21 -1.38 18.81
N SER A 11 -18.75 -0.69 19.81
CA SER A 11 -20.16 -0.86 20.18
C SER A 11 -21.08 -0.24 19.12
N GLY A 12 -21.99 -1.06 18.59
CA GLY A 12 -23.09 -0.65 17.71
C GLY A 12 -24.46 -0.78 18.39
N ALA A 13 -25.52 -0.40 17.70
CA ALA A 13 -26.90 -0.53 18.18
C ALA A 13 -27.35 -1.99 18.34
N THR A 14 -26.75 -2.91 17.57
CA THR A 14 -27.06 -4.35 17.58
C THR A 14 -26.03 -5.17 18.37
N GLY A 15 -25.19 -4.51 19.17
CA GLY A 15 -24.11 -5.13 19.94
C GLY A 15 -22.72 -4.85 19.35
N ASP A 16 -21.72 -5.50 19.93
CA ASP A 16 -20.31 -5.21 19.63
C ASP A 16 -19.84 -5.79 18.29
N TRP A 17 -18.94 -5.05 17.64
CA TRP A 17 -18.37 -5.36 16.33
C TRP A 17 -16.85 -5.47 16.41
N GLU A 18 -16.29 -6.45 15.71
CA GLU A 18 -14.85 -6.62 15.50
C GLU A 18 -14.44 -5.97 14.18
N VAL A 19 -13.39 -5.16 14.22
CA VAL A 19 -12.75 -4.62 13.01
C VAL A 19 -11.66 -5.59 12.55
N VAL A 20 -11.59 -5.85 11.24
CA VAL A 20 -10.52 -6.64 10.62
C VAL A 20 -9.76 -5.75 9.66
N LEU A 21 -8.43 -5.70 9.82
CA LEU A 21 -7.57 -4.76 9.12
C LEU A 21 -6.40 -5.47 8.43
N GLY A 22 -6.19 -5.11 7.17
CA GLY A 22 -4.97 -5.41 6.42
C GLY A 22 -4.38 -4.13 5.84
N LEU A 23 -3.06 -4.05 5.73
CA LEU A 23 -2.37 -2.88 5.19
C LEU A 23 -1.50 -3.26 4.00
N GLU A 24 -1.54 -2.43 2.97
CA GLU A 24 -0.68 -2.49 1.79
C GLU A 24 0.24 -1.26 1.85
N VAL A 25 1.52 -1.48 2.17
CA VAL A 25 2.50 -0.40 2.37
C VAL A 25 3.43 -0.35 1.18
N HIS A 26 3.43 0.78 0.48
CA HIS A 26 4.36 1.06 -0.62
C HIS A 26 5.53 1.85 -0.07
N ALA A 27 6.71 1.23 -0.04
CA ALA A 27 7.96 1.84 0.41
C ALA A 27 8.91 2.06 -0.78
N GLN A 28 9.26 3.31 -1.04
CA GLN A 28 10.24 3.67 -2.06
C GLN A 28 11.63 3.16 -1.66
N VAL A 29 12.24 2.39 -2.56
CA VAL A 29 13.57 1.83 -2.35
C VAL A 29 14.62 2.94 -2.42
N LEU A 30 15.55 2.94 -1.46
CA LEU A 30 16.75 3.78 -1.53
C LEU A 30 17.75 3.20 -2.54
N SER A 31 17.73 3.78 -3.75
CA SER A 31 18.66 3.52 -4.85
C SER A 31 18.99 4.82 -5.58
N GLN A 32 20.13 4.88 -6.26
CA GLN A 32 20.54 6.05 -7.08
C GLN A 32 19.89 6.08 -8.46
N ALA A 33 19.48 4.91 -8.96
CA ALA A 33 18.82 4.72 -10.24
C ALA A 33 17.48 4.03 -10.06
N LYS A 34 16.58 4.22 -11.01
CA LYS A 34 15.24 3.61 -11.05
C LYS A 34 15.28 2.08 -11.17
N LEU A 35 14.11 1.44 -11.12
CA LEU A 35 14.02 -0.02 -11.10
C LEU A 35 14.50 -0.66 -12.40
N PHE A 36 14.19 -0.03 -13.53
CA PHE A 36 14.47 -0.57 -14.86
C PHE A 36 15.22 0.39 -15.80
N SER A 37 15.68 1.54 -15.28
CA SER A 37 16.38 2.56 -16.05
C SER A 37 17.49 3.23 -15.23
N GLY A 38 18.40 3.91 -15.91
CA GLY A 38 19.52 4.64 -15.30
C GLY A 38 19.19 6.05 -14.82
N ALA A 39 17.93 6.50 -14.89
CA ALA A 39 17.55 7.84 -14.45
C ALA A 39 17.60 7.96 -12.92
N ALA A 40 17.85 9.18 -12.44
CA ALA A 40 17.93 9.49 -11.01
C ALA A 40 16.57 9.33 -10.30
N THR A 41 16.63 9.28 -8.97
CA THR A 41 15.49 9.06 -8.06
C THR A 41 15.35 10.19 -7.02
N GLU A 42 16.03 11.31 -7.24
CA GLU A 42 16.10 12.40 -6.27
C GLU A 42 14.78 13.17 -6.20
N TYR A 43 14.29 13.35 -4.98
CA TYR A 43 13.05 14.09 -4.72
C TYR A 43 13.23 15.59 -4.98
N GLY A 44 12.20 16.21 -5.55
CA GLY A 44 12.11 17.68 -5.69
C GLY A 44 12.85 18.27 -6.88
N ALA A 45 13.29 17.45 -7.84
CA ALA A 45 13.85 17.95 -9.09
C ALA A 45 12.80 18.63 -9.99
N GLU A 46 13.28 19.44 -10.93
CA GLU A 46 12.43 20.10 -11.93
C GLU A 46 11.64 19.07 -12.75
N PRO A 47 10.38 19.37 -13.13
CA PRO A 47 9.51 18.42 -13.83
C PRO A 47 10.17 17.81 -15.08
N ASN A 48 10.03 16.50 -15.23
CA ASN A 48 10.53 15.72 -16.37
C ASN A 48 12.05 15.81 -16.64
N THR A 49 12.87 16.11 -15.64
CA THR A 49 14.35 16.16 -15.78
C THR A 49 15.05 14.85 -15.39
N GLN A 50 14.41 14.01 -14.59
CA GLN A 50 14.88 12.70 -14.17
C GLN A 50 14.12 11.59 -14.90
N VAL A 51 14.08 11.68 -16.24
CA VAL A 51 13.29 10.79 -17.09
C VAL A 51 14.17 10.26 -18.22
N SER A 52 14.29 8.94 -18.30
CA SER A 52 14.92 8.25 -19.44
C SER A 52 13.89 7.89 -20.51
N LEU A 53 14.36 7.45 -21.68
CA LEU A 53 13.48 6.93 -22.74
C LEU A 53 12.67 5.70 -22.28
N VAL A 54 13.22 4.88 -21.37
CA VAL A 54 12.52 3.74 -20.77
C VAL A 54 11.36 4.22 -19.89
N ASP A 55 11.61 5.22 -19.04
CA ASP A 55 10.60 5.76 -18.12
C ASP A 55 9.47 6.44 -18.88
N ALA A 56 9.78 7.15 -19.96
CA ALA A 56 8.82 7.78 -20.86
C ALA A 56 8.12 6.79 -21.82
N ALA A 57 8.39 5.48 -21.70
CA ALA A 57 7.82 4.44 -22.55
C ALA A 57 8.03 4.66 -24.06
N MET A 58 9.19 5.18 -24.46
CA MET A 58 9.48 5.44 -25.87
C MET A 58 9.53 4.11 -26.66
N PRO A 59 9.03 4.08 -27.91
CA PRO A 59 9.00 2.86 -28.70
C PRO A 59 10.39 2.21 -28.84
N GLY A 60 10.48 0.91 -28.60
CA GLY A 60 11.71 0.12 -28.74
C GLY A 60 12.61 0.09 -27.51
N MET A 61 12.23 0.75 -26.41
CA MET A 61 12.97 0.68 -25.15
C MET A 61 12.69 -0.61 -24.38
N LEU A 62 13.71 -1.15 -23.71
CA LEU A 62 13.62 -2.39 -22.93
C LEU A 62 14.04 -2.15 -21.47
N PRO A 63 13.35 -2.77 -20.49
CA PRO A 63 13.69 -2.62 -19.08
C PRO A 63 14.96 -3.42 -18.73
N VAL A 64 15.83 -2.84 -17.89
CA VAL A 64 17.00 -3.54 -17.33
C VAL A 64 17.00 -3.42 -15.82
N ILE A 65 16.84 -4.55 -15.13
CA ILE A 65 16.65 -4.59 -13.68
C ILE A 65 17.84 -4.00 -12.90
N ASN A 66 17.51 -3.20 -11.89
CA ASN A 66 18.47 -2.66 -10.94
C ASN A 66 18.71 -3.64 -9.77
N TRP A 67 19.90 -4.25 -9.74
CA TRP A 67 20.30 -5.17 -8.68
C TRP A 67 20.32 -4.57 -7.28
N LYS A 68 20.53 -3.25 -7.15
CA LYS A 68 20.45 -2.61 -5.84
C LYS A 68 19.03 -2.66 -5.28
N CYS A 69 18.02 -2.52 -6.14
CA CYS A 69 16.62 -2.60 -5.72
C CYS A 69 16.26 -4.02 -5.24
N VAL A 70 16.76 -5.04 -5.96
CA VAL A 70 16.63 -6.46 -5.56
C VAL A 70 17.30 -6.72 -4.22
N GLU A 71 18.54 -6.26 -4.03
CA GLU A 71 19.28 -6.40 -2.77
C GLU A 71 18.49 -5.78 -1.59
N GLN A 72 17.91 -4.59 -1.77
CA GLN A 72 17.14 -3.91 -0.74
C GLN A 72 15.81 -4.62 -0.41
N ALA A 73 15.15 -5.22 -1.41
CA ALA A 73 13.97 -6.05 -1.20
C ALA A 73 14.29 -7.31 -0.39
N VAL A 74 15.36 -8.03 -0.75
CA VAL A 74 15.82 -9.21 0.01
C VAL A 74 16.22 -8.81 1.43
N ARG A 75 16.98 -7.72 1.60
CA ARG A 75 17.37 -7.21 2.92
C ARG A 75 16.16 -6.87 3.79
N THR A 76 15.15 -6.23 3.19
CA THR A 76 13.88 -5.94 3.88
C THR A 76 13.17 -7.23 4.26
N GLY A 77 13.03 -8.19 3.35
CA GLY A 77 12.43 -9.50 3.66
C GLY A 77 13.08 -10.20 4.84
N LEU A 78 14.43 -10.22 4.90
CA LEU A 78 15.16 -10.78 6.04
C LEU A 78 14.87 -10.04 7.35
N GLY A 79 14.78 -8.70 7.30
CA GLY A 79 14.42 -7.88 8.47
C GLY A 79 12.97 -8.05 8.93
N LEU A 80 12.08 -8.51 8.04
CA LEU A 80 10.70 -8.90 8.32
C LEU A 80 10.57 -10.39 8.69
N LYS A 81 11.69 -11.07 8.93
CA LYS A 81 11.76 -12.53 9.16
C LYS A 81 10.99 -13.35 8.11
N ALA A 82 10.96 -12.86 6.88
CA ALA A 82 10.17 -13.43 5.81
C ALA A 82 10.97 -14.47 5.00
N GLN A 83 10.24 -15.37 4.35
CA GLN A 83 10.82 -16.31 3.39
C GLN A 83 11.31 -15.55 2.15
N ILE A 84 12.60 -15.69 1.81
CA ILE A 84 13.14 -15.19 0.55
C ILE A 84 12.95 -16.25 -0.53
N ASN A 85 12.33 -15.86 -1.65
CA ASN A 85 12.14 -16.75 -2.78
C ASN A 85 13.37 -16.70 -3.69
N ASN A 86 13.98 -17.87 -3.95
CA ASN A 86 15.14 -17.98 -4.85
C ASN A 86 14.77 -17.80 -6.34
N TYR A 87 13.47 -17.73 -6.63
CA TYR A 87 12.92 -17.49 -7.95
C TYR A 87 11.71 -16.57 -7.81
N SER A 88 11.69 -15.51 -8.61
CA SER A 88 10.58 -14.55 -8.68
C SER A 88 10.43 -14.06 -10.12
N VAL A 89 9.22 -13.65 -10.50
CA VAL A 89 8.90 -13.21 -11.86
C VAL A 89 8.35 -11.79 -11.80
N PHE A 90 8.74 -10.96 -12.77
CA PHE A 90 8.07 -9.68 -13.00
C PHE A 90 6.95 -9.89 -14.00
N ASP A 91 5.79 -9.32 -13.68
CA ASP A 91 4.56 -9.38 -14.45
C ASP A 91 4.13 -7.97 -14.85
N ARG A 92 3.39 -7.86 -15.94
CA ARG A 92 2.75 -6.62 -16.37
C ARG A 92 1.35 -6.51 -15.77
N LYS A 93 1.12 -5.48 -14.96
CA LYS A 93 -0.20 -5.07 -14.45
C LYS A 93 -0.78 -3.99 -15.38
N ASN A 94 -1.71 -4.34 -16.25
CA ASN A 94 -2.15 -3.50 -17.36
C ASN A 94 -3.32 -2.58 -16.96
N TYR A 95 -3.13 -1.27 -17.06
CA TYR A 95 -4.19 -0.27 -16.91
C TYR A 95 -3.78 1.05 -17.57
N PHE A 96 -4.75 1.84 -18.02
CA PHE A 96 -4.49 3.12 -18.67
C PHE A 96 -4.67 4.27 -17.69
N TYR A 97 -3.60 5.03 -17.46
CA TYR A 97 -3.65 6.27 -16.71
C TYR A 97 -2.55 7.22 -17.21
N PRO A 98 -2.74 8.55 -17.23
CA PRO A 98 -1.79 9.48 -17.85
C PRO A 98 -0.37 9.48 -17.24
N ASP A 99 -0.24 9.13 -15.96
CA ASP A 99 1.06 9.05 -15.27
C ASP A 99 1.75 7.67 -15.40
N LEU A 100 1.13 6.73 -16.13
CA LEU A 100 1.67 5.41 -16.43
C LEU A 100 1.90 5.28 -17.94
N PRO A 101 3.05 5.76 -18.45
CA PRO A 101 3.26 5.93 -19.89
C PRO A 101 3.28 4.61 -20.67
N GLN A 102 3.67 3.48 -20.04
CA GLN A 102 3.70 2.17 -20.68
C GLN A 102 2.31 1.56 -20.90
N GLY A 103 1.27 2.05 -20.20
CA GLY A 103 -0.05 1.39 -20.15
C GLY A 103 -0.05 0.08 -19.33
N TYR A 104 1.05 -0.21 -18.65
CA TYR A 104 1.19 -1.29 -17.68
C TYR A 104 2.27 -0.92 -16.67
N GLN A 105 2.11 -1.39 -15.43
CA GLN A 105 3.11 -1.29 -14.38
C GLN A 105 3.85 -2.63 -14.32
N ILE A 106 5.19 -2.62 -14.40
CA ILE A 106 5.97 -3.81 -14.13
C ILE A 106 5.99 -4.00 -12.60
N SER A 107 5.39 -5.10 -12.14
CA SER A 107 5.24 -5.50 -10.74
C SER A 107 5.50 -7.01 -10.62
N GLN A 108 5.12 -7.67 -9.54
CA GLN A 108 5.16 -9.14 -9.43
C GLN A 108 3.81 -9.64 -8.96
N PHE A 109 3.28 -10.70 -9.58
CA PHE A 109 1.97 -11.22 -9.24
C PHE A 109 2.06 -12.53 -8.46
N LEU A 110 2.23 -13.68 -9.11
CA LEU A 110 2.17 -14.97 -8.43
C LEU A 110 3.47 -15.36 -7.71
N GLN A 111 4.61 -14.81 -8.15
CA GLN A 111 5.93 -15.23 -7.70
C GLN A 111 6.73 -14.03 -7.18
N PRO A 112 6.38 -13.49 -6.00
CA PRO A 112 7.05 -12.33 -5.41
C PRO A 112 8.47 -12.68 -4.94
N VAL A 113 9.34 -11.67 -4.80
CA VAL A 113 10.71 -11.84 -4.27
C VAL A 113 10.73 -12.29 -2.80
N VAL A 114 9.74 -11.88 -2.01
CA VAL A 114 9.63 -12.22 -0.59
C VAL A 114 8.22 -12.74 -0.30
N GLY A 115 8.14 -13.90 0.35
CA GLY A 115 6.91 -14.56 0.78
C GLY A 115 6.52 -14.19 2.22
N GLU A 116 5.98 -15.17 2.95
CA GLU A 116 5.42 -14.96 4.28
C GLU A 116 6.47 -14.58 5.32
N GLY A 117 6.11 -13.68 6.23
CA GLY A 117 6.94 -13.24 7.35
C GLY A 117 6.11 -12.67 8.50
N GLU A 118 6.75 -11.90 9.39
CA GLU A 118 6.07 -11.36 10.57
C GLU A 118 6.72 -10.09 11.13
N ILE A 119 5.90 -9.25 11.75
CA ILE A 119 6.34 -8.10 12.54
C ILE A 119 5.73 -8.19 13.94
N VAL A 120 6.57 -8.05 14.97
CA VAL A 120 6.10 -7.87 16.35
C VAL A 120 5.92 -6.38 16.62
N ILE A 121 4.69 -5.98 16.93
CA ILE A 121 4.31 -4.61 17.26
C ILE A 121 4.17 -4.45 18.77
N ASP A 122 4.58 -3.29 19.28
CA ASP A 122 4.50 -2.89 20.68
C ASP A 122 3.28 -1.96 20.85
N LEU A 123 2.39 -2.27 21.81
CA LEU A 123 1.18 -1.51 22.09
C LEU A 123 1.34 -0.61 23.32
N GLU A 124 0.48 0.41 23.44
CA GLU A 124 0.59 1.42 24.51
C GLU A 124 0.33 0.84 25.92
N ASP A 125 -0.41 -0.26 26.01
CA ASP A 125 -0.66 -1.01 27.25
C ASP A 125 0.54 -1.88 27.68
N GLY A 126 1.63 -1.87 26.90
CA GLY A 126 2.84 -2.67 27.13
C GLY A 126 2.75 -4.10 26.61
N SER A 127 1.62 -4.50 26.02
CA SER A 127 1.49 -5.78 25.35
C SER A 127 2.14 -5.77 23.96
N THR A 128 2.39 -6.95 23.41
CA THR A 128 2.94 -7.11 22.06
C THR A 128 2.02 -7.99 21.23
N LYS A 129 1.93 -7.71 19.93
CA LYS A 129 1.19 -8.53 18.98
C LYS A 129 2.06 -8.86 17.78
N THR A 130 1.93 -10.08 17.26
CA THR A 130 2.55 -10.46 15.98
C THR A 130 1.56 -10.23 14.85
N VAL A 131 1.99 -9.53 13.81
CA VAL A 131 1.22 -9.30 12.58
C VAL A 131 1.96 -10.01 11.45
N GLY A 132 1.27 -10.90 10.73
CA GLY A 132 1.81 -11.60 9.58
C GLY A 132 2.06 -10.66 8.40
N ILE A 133 3.10 -10.96 7.64
CA ILE A 133 3.35 -10.42 6.31
C ILE A 133 2.96 -11.50 5.32
N GLU A 134 2.11 -11.17 4.35
CA GLU A 134 1.74 -12.08 3.26
C GLU A 134 2.90 -12.20 2.27
N ARG A 135 3.44 -11.04 1.87
CA ARG A 135 4.42 -10.91 0.80
C ARG A 135 5.08 -9.53 0.82
N LEU A 136 6.24 -9.47 0.20
CA LEU A 136 6.84 -8.22 -0.29
C LEU A 136 7.27 -8.44 -1.75
N HIS A 137 6.86 -7.53 -2.63
CA HIS A 137 7.28 -7.56 -4.02
C HIS A 137 7.81 -6.22 -4.52
N LEU A 138 8.58 -6.27 -5.59
CA LEU A 138 9.11 -5.09 -6.27
C LEU A 138 8.18 -4.64 -7.39
N GLU A 139 8.01 -3.32 -7.52
CA GLU A 139 7.27 -2.74 -8.64
C GLU A 139 7.76 -1.34 -9.00
N GLN A 140 7.34 -0.86 -10.16
CA GLN A 140 7.57 0.53 -10.60
C GLN A 140 6.53 1.47 -9.99
N ASP A 141 6.96 2.64 -9.55
CA ASP A 141 6.05 3.73 -9.26
C ASP A 141 5.54 4.39 -10.55
N ALA A 142 4.36 5.00 -10.46
CA ALA A 142 3.82 5.85 -11.51
C ALA A 142 4.42 7.26 -11.44
N GLY A 143 4.17 8.06 -12.48
CA GLY A 143 4.43 9.50 -12.46
C GLY A 143 3.49 10.24 -11.49
N LYS A 144 3.47 11.57 -11.60
CA LYS A 144 2.59 12.44 -10.82
C LYS A 144 1.72 13.28 -11.75
N SER A 145 0.42 13.24 -11.53
CA SER A 145 -0.55 14.16 -12.13
C SER A 145 -0.71 15.42 -11.26
N VAL A 146 -0.68 16.60 -11.88
CA VAL A 146 -0.81 17.91 -11.23
C VAL A 146 -2.01 18.62 -11.85
N HIS A 147 -3.01 18.94 -11.02
CA HIS A 147 -4.31 19.45 -11.46
C HIS A 147 -4.56 20.92 -11.07
N ASP A 148 -3.68 21.53 -10.27
CA ASP A 148 -3.86 22.88 -9.72
C ASP A 148 -3.22 23.99 -10.57
N GLN A 149 -2.46 23.63 -11.60
CA GLN A 149 -1.78 24.60 -12.48
C GLN A 149 -2.69 25.15 -13.60
N HIS A 150 -3.77 24.47 -13.93
CA HIS A 150 -4.72 24.92 -14.95
C HIS A 150 -6.13 24.41 -14.61
N PRO A 151 -7.19 25.22 -14.83
CA PRO A 151 -8.56 24.82 -14.48
C PRO A 151 -9.06 23.57 -15.21
N ASP A 152 -8.68 23.40 -16.47
CA ASP A 152 -9.22 22.35 -17.35
C ASP A 152 -8.20 21.29 -17.79
N LEU A 153 -6.93 21.41 -17.38
CA LEU A 153 -5.85 20.54 -17.85
C LEU A 153 -5.13 19.90 -16.68
N SER A 154 -4.59 18.72 -16.93
CA SER A 154 -3.71 18.03 -15.98
C SER A 154 -2.31 17.98 -16.56
N PHE A 155 -1.31 18.37 -15.78
CA PHE A 155 0.10 18.24 -16.14
C PHE A 155 0.64 16.93 -15.61
N VAL A 156 1.52 16.28 -16.37
CA VAL A 156 2.14 15.02 -15.98
C VAL A 156 3.64 15.23 -15.80
N ASP A 157 4.13 14.89 -14.62
CA ASP A 157 5.56 14.80 -14.32
C ASP A 157 5.97 13.32 -14.16
N LEU A 158 6.84 12.86 -15.05
CA LEU A 158 7.32 11.48 -15.10
C LEU A 158 8.61 11.25 -14.31
N ASN A 159 9.13 12.25 -13.58
CA ASN A 159 10.32 12.09 -12.73
C ASN A 159 10.23 10.85 -11.83
N ARG A 160 9.05 10.62 -11.26
CA ARG A 160 8.75 9.50 -10.36
C ARG A 160 8.47 8.17 -11.09
N SER A 161 8.08 8.22 -12.36
CA SER A 161 7.76 7.02 -13.14
C SER A 161 8.97 6.10 -13.23
N GLY A 162 8.81 4.83 -12.85
CA GLY A 162 9.87 3.82 -12.87
C GLY A 162 10.72 3.73 -11.59
N VAL A 163 10.52 4.63 -10.61
CA VAL A 163 11.14 4.52 -9.29
C VAL A 163 10.76 3.17 -8.66
N ALA A 164 11.70 2.51 -7.98
CA ALA A 164 11.46 1.22 -7.38
C ALA A 164 10.64 1.35 -6.07
N LEU A 165 9.59 0.54 -5.95
CA LEU A 165 8.81 0.36 -4.74
C LEU A 165 8.93 -1.08 -4.23
N MET A 166 8.91 -1.22 -2.91
CA MET A 166 8.53 -2.45 -2.24
C MET A 166 7.07 -2.32 -1.81
N GLU A 167 6.18 -3.15 -2.37
CA GLU A 167 4.82 -3.29 -1.88
C GLU A 167 4.79 -4.41 -0.83
N ILE A 168 4.54 -4.04 0.42
CA ILE A 168 4.56 -4.90 1.61
C ILE A 168 3.12 -5.09 2.07
N VAL A 169 2.61 -6.32 1.94
CA VAL A 169 1.21 -6.65 2.22
C VAL A 169 1.13 -7.40 3.53
N SER A 170 0.35 -6.90 4.49
CA SER A 170 0.10 -7.59 5.75
C SER A 170 -1.00 -8.64 5.61
N ARG A 171 -0.95 -9.67 6.46
CA ARG A 171 -2.12 -10.51 6.76
C ARG A 171 -3.19 -9.66 7.47
N PRO A 172 -4.48 -10.05 7.40
CA PRO A 172 -5.56 -9.33 8.05
C PRO A 172 -5.64 -9.62 9.56
N ASP A 173 -4.54 -9.41 10.29
CA ASP A 173 -4.39 -9.80 11.71
C ASP A 173 -4.69 -8.66 12.69
N MET A 174 -4.68 -7.42 12.20
CA MET A 174 -4.91 -6.22 13.01
C MET A 174 -6.40 -6.04 13.30
N ARG A 175 -6.72 -5.54 14.50
CA ARG A 175 -8.07 -5.44 15.07
C ARG A 175 -8.44 -4.05 15.58
N SER A 176 -7.51 -3.10 15.57
CA SER A 176 -7.78 -1.72 15.96
C SER A 176 -6.92 -0.71 15.19
N SER A 177 -7.36 0.54 15.19
CA SER A 177 -6.59 1.66 14.65
C SER A 177 -5.23 1.82 15.34
N ALA A 178 -5.16 1.56 16.66
CA ALA A 178 -3.92 1.58 17.44
C ALA A 178 -2.92 0.52 16.95
N GLU A 179 -3.37 -0.71 16.72
CA GLU A 179 -2.52 -1.78 16.17
C GLU A 179 -2.01 -1.42 14.77
N ALA A 180 -2.86 -0.88 13.89
CA ALA A 180 -2.46 -0.45 12.55
C ALA A 180 -1.41 0.68 12.60
N GLN A 181 -1.58 1.64 13.49
CA GLN A 181 -0.59 2.70 13.70
C GLN A 181 0.74 2.13 14.23
N ALA A 182 0.70 1.22 15.20
CA ALA A 182 1.88 0.55 15.74
C ALA A 182 2.61 -0.26 14.67
N TYR A 183 1.88 -0.97 13.81
CA TYR A 183 2.43 -1.68 12.66
C TYR A 183 3.18 -0.76 11.70
N VAL A 184 2.56 0.35 11.25
CA VAL A 184 3.23 1.28 10.33
C VAL A 184 4.44 1.96 11.00
N LYS A 185 4.35 2.31 12.29
CA LYS A 185 5.50 2.84 13.05
C LYS A 185 6.65 1.83 13.10
N LYS A 186 6.37 0.56 13.40
CA LYS A 186 7.37 -0.52 13.50
C LYS A 186 7.98 -0.84 12.14
N LEU A 187 7.17 -1.02 11.10
CA LEU A 187 7.64 -1.27 9.74
C LEU A 187 8.54 -0.12 9.26
N ARG A 188 8.11 1.13 9.44
CA ARG A 188 8.92 2.32 9.14
C ARG A 188 10.26 2.31 9.88
N ALA A 189 10.27 1.93 11.16
CA ALA A 189 11.51 1.85 11.93
C ALA A 189 12.46 0.78 11.38
N ILE A 190 11.94 -0.41 11.03
CA ILE A 190 12.72 -1.50 10.42
C ILE A 190 13.34 -1.02 9.09
N LEU A 191 12.53 -0.46 8.18
CA LEU A 191 12.99 0.01 6.88
C LEU A 191 14.12 1.05 6.99
N ARG A 192 13.97 2.02 7.91
CA ARG A 192 14.98 3.06 8.16
C ARG A 192 16.25 2.48 8.77
N TYR A 193 16.12 1.53 9.69
CA TYR A 193 17.27 0.88 10.31
C TYR A 193 18.07 0.03 9.31
N LEU A 194 17.38 -0.63 8.38
CA LEU A 194 18.00 -1.35 7.28
C LEU A 194 18.57 -0.43 6.20
N GLY A 195 18.14 0.84 6.14
CA GLY A 195 18.52 1.75 5.06
C GLY A 195 17.95 1.32 3.70
N THR A 196 16.76 0.72 3.69
CA THR A 196 16.07 0.27 2.47
C THR A 196 15.01 1.28 2.00
N CYS A 197 14.48 2.10 2.90
CA CYS A 197 13.57 3.23 2.64
C CYS A 197 13.82 4.32 3.71
N ASP A 198 13.71 5.61 3.36
CA ASP A 198 13.83 6.72 4.33
C ASP A 198 12.60 6.86 5.26
N GLY A 199 11.48 6.25 4.87
CA GLY A 199 10.22 6.24 5.60
C GLY A 199 9.48 7.58 5.64
N ASN A 200 9.74 8.51 4.71
CA ASN A 200 9.09 9.82 4.71
C ASN A 200 7.70 9.79 4.06
N MET A 201 6.65 9.81 4.89
CA MET A 201 5.27 9.82 4.39
C MET A 201 4.86 11.16 3.78
N GLU A 202 5.45 12.28 4.21
CA GLU A 202 5.12 13.62 3.68
C GLU A 202 5.64 13.80 2.25
N GLN A 203 6.83 13.26 1.97
CA GLN A 203 7.41 13.24 0.62
C GLN A 203 6.85 12.12 -0.25
N GLY A 204 6.04 11.21 0.33
CA GLY A 204 5.40 10.11 -0.38
C GLY A 204 6.30 8.93 -0.69
N SER A 205 7.46 8.82 -0.03
CA SER A 205 8.35 7.67 -0.10
C SER A 205 7.84 6.49 0.74
N LEU A 206 6.91 6.73 1.67
CA LEU A 206 6.16 5.69 2.37
C LEU A 206 4.66 6.01 2.30
N ARG A 207 3.89 5.14 1.65
CA ARG A 207 2.44 5.26 1.50
C ARG A 207 1.77 4.01 2.07
N ALA A 208 0.55 4.15 2.57
CA ALA A 208 -0.24 3.02 3.02
C ALA A 208 -1.66 3.11 2.45
N ASP A 209 -2.11 1.98 1.92
CA ASP A 209 -3.50 1.71 1.62
C ASP A 209 -4.05 0.81 2.73
N VAL A 210 -5.25 1.15 3.20
CA VAL A 210 -5.85 0.53 4.39
C VAL A 210 -7.08 -0.26 3.99
N ASN A 211 -7.03 -1.57 4.21
CA ASN A 211 -8.14 -2.46 3.96
C ASN A 211 -8.92 -2.70 5.27
N VAL A 212 -10.21 -2.33 5.28
CA VAL A 212 -11.08 -2.39 6.46
C VAL A 212 -12.32 -3.21 6.16
N SER A 213 -12.63 -4.16 7.04
CA SER A 213 -13.96 -4.75 7.15
C SER A 213 -14.40 -4.87 8.61
N VAL A 214 -15.70 -5.00 8.85
CA VAL A 214 -16.27 -5.26 10.17
C VAL A 214 -17.06 -6.56 10.16
N ARG A 215 -17.15 -7.22 11.31
CA ARG A 215 -17.97 -8.43 11.52
C ARG A 215 -18.42 -8.55 12.97
N LYS A 216 -19.39 -9.41 13.25
CA LYS A 216 -19.60 -9.88 14.62
C LYS A 216 -18.50 -10.87 14.98
N GLN A 217 -18.17 -10.95 16.26
CA GLN A 217 -17.15 -11.89 16.71
C GLN A 217 -17.53 -13.33 16.35
N GLY A 218 -16.59 -14.06 15.75
CA GLY A 218 -16.80 -15.45 15.32
C GLY A 218 -17.40 -15.62 13.93
N ASP A 219 -17.93 -14.55 13.32
CA ASP A 219 -18.47 -14.62 11.96
C ASP A 219 -17.36 -14.68 10.88
N PRO A 220 -17.70 -15.10 9.65
CA PRO A 220 -16.83 -14.93 8.48
C PRO A 220 -16.36 -13.48 8.31
N LEU A 221 -15.25 -13.29 7.57
CA LEU A 221 -14.76 -11.96 7.25
C LEU A 221 -15.80 -11.18 6.43
N GLY A 222 -16.07 -9.93 6.84
CA GLY A 222 -16.99 -9.04 6.14
C GLY A 222 -16.42 -8.50 4.83
N THR A 223 -17.27 -7.85 4.03
CA THR A 223 -16.86 -7.20 2.78
C THR A 223 -15.88 -6.06 3.06
N ARG A 224 -14.79 -6.04 2.30
CA ARG A 224 -13.66 -5.11 2.47
C ARG A 224 -13.88 -3.81 1.70
N CYS A 225 -13.64 -2.67 2.36
CA CYS A 225 -13.37 -1.41 1.68
C CYS A 225 -11.87 -1.10 1.77
N GLU A 226 -11.32 -0.53 0.69
CA GLU A 226 -9.91 -0.15 0.58
C GLU A 226 -9.81 1.38 0.60
N ILE A 227 -9.09 1.96 1.54
CA ILE A 227 -8.86 3.40 1.66
C ILE A 227 -7.46 3.69 1.12
N LYS A 228 -7.37 4.40 0.00
CA LYS A 228 -6.10 4.65 -0.69
C LYS A 228 -5.39 5.93 -0.26
N ASN A 229 -4.07 5.92 -0.45
CA ASN A 229 -3.18 7.08 -0.37
C ASN A 229 -3.19 7.77 1.00
N VAL A 230 -3.15 7.00 2.09
CA VAL A 230 -3.14 7.57 3.44
C VAL A 230 -1.71 7.92 3.85
N ASN A 231 -1.37 9.21 3.72
CA ASN A 231 0.01 9.72 3.87
C ASN A 231 0.41 10.13 5.30
N SER A 232 -0.29 9.65 6.33
CA SER A 232 0.07 9.91 7.73
C SER A 232 -0.44 8.81 8.65
N ILE A 233 0.39 8.41 9.61
CA ILE A 233 0.00 7.44 10.66
C ILE A 233 -1.24 7.90 11.42
N ARG A 234 -1.36 9.22 11.67
CA ARG A 234 -2.55 9.78 12.32
C ARG A 234 -3.79 9.61 11.44
N PHE A 235 -3.67 9.89 10.14
CA PHE A 235 -4.77 9.76 9.18
C PHE A 235 -5.17 8.30 8.97
N ILE A 236 -4.24 7.34 9.05
CA ILE A 236 -4.56 5.90 9.04
C ILE A 236 -5.53 5.57 10.17
N GLY A 237 -5.22 6.00 11.39
CA GLY A 237 -6.11 5.76 12.52
C GLY A 237 -7.49 6.40 12.33
N GLN A 238 -7.54 7.67 11.91
CA GLN A 238 -8.81 8.37 11.69
C GLN A 238 -9.65 7.72 10.57
N ALA A 239 -9.01 7.31 9.48
CA ALA A 239 -9.67 6.66 8.35
C ALA A 239 -10.28 5.31 8.76
N ILE A 240 -9.55 4.50 9.54
CA ILE A 240 -10.04 3.23 10.08
C ILE A 240 -11.26 3.45 10.97
N GLU A 241 -11.15 4.37 11.92
CA GLU A 241 -12.20 4.68 12.89
C GLU A 241 -13.47 5.18 12.23
N HIS A 242 -13.34 6.01 11.20
CA HIS A 242 -14.47 6.50 10.43
C HIS A 242 -15.10 5.39 9.57
N GLU A 243 -14.28 4.64 8.82
CA GLU A 243 -14.78 3.60 7.91
C GLU A 243 -15.45 2.45 8.66
N ALA A 244 -14.88 2.01 9.78
CA ALA A 244 -15.48 0.95 10.59
C ALA A 244 -16.87 1.36 11.11
N ARG A 245 -17.01 2.59 11.65
CA ARG A 245 -18.31 3.11 12.09
C ARG A 245 -19.30 3.26 10.94
N ARG A 246 -18.84 3.72 9.77
CA ARG A 246 -19.67 3.80 8.56
C ARG A 246 -20.21 2.41 8.17
N GLN A 247 -19.35 1.40 8.13
CA GLN A 247 -19.77 0.05 7.76
C GLN A 247 -20.77 -0.51 8.76
N ILE A 248 -20.53 -0.35 10.06
CA ILE A 248 -21.44 -0.77 11.12
C ILE A 248 -22.82 -0.12 10.94
N ALA A 249 -22.86 1.21 10.75
CA ALA A 249 -24.12 1.92 10.57
C ALA A 249 -24.93 1.40 9.37
N ILE A 250 -24.29 1.18 8.22
CA ILE A 250 -24.95 0.64 7.02
C ILE A 250 -25.53 -0.76 7.28
N ILE A 251 -24.77 -1.63 7.95
CA ILE A 251 -25.21 -3.01 8.23
C ILE A 251 -26.36 -3.02 9.24
N GLU A 252 -26.29 -2.18 10.29
CA GLU A 252 -27.33 -2.08 11.30
C GLU A 252 -28.62 -1.44 10.78
N ASP A 253 -28.53 -0.57 9.77
CA ASP A 253 -29.68 -0.04 9.02
C ASP A 253 -30.30 -1.06 8.03
N GLY A 254 -29.78 -2.29 7.98
CA GLY A 254 -30.25 -3.37 7.13
C GLY A 254 -29.68 -3.36 5.70
N GLY A 255 -28.67 -2.53 5.45
CA GLY A 255 -27.94 -2.48 4.18
C GLY A 255 -26.82 -3.51 4.08
N SER A 256 -26.10 -3.45 2.97
CA SER A 256 -24.90 -4.27 2.70
C SER A 256 -23.72 -3.39 2.32
N ILE A 257 -22.51 -3.86 2.62
CA ILE A 257 -21.28 -3.17 2.22
C ILE A 257 -20.88 -3.64 0.82
N ASP A 258 -20.76 -2.68 -0.10
CA ASP A 258 -20.16 -2.88 -1.41
C ASP A 258 -18.63 -2.81 -1.32
N GLN A 259 -17.95 -3.63 -2.11
CA GLN A 259 -16.48 -3.58 -2.19
C GLN A 259 -16.05 -2.33 -2.97
N GLU A 260 -15.59 -1.32 -2.25
CA GLU A 260 -15.23 -0.02 -2.81
C GLU A 260 -13.76 0.34 -2.56
N THR A 261 -13.23 1.18 -3.45
CA THR A 261 -12.00 1.92 -3.20
C THR A 261 -12.39 3.35 -2.83
N ARG A 262 -11.91 3.82 -1.68
CA ARG A 262 -12.28 5.09 -1.05
C ARG A 262 -11.03 5.96 -0.84
N LEU A 263 -11.23 7.27 -0.72
CA LEU A 263 -10.20 8.22 -0.27
C LEU A 263 -10.57 8.76 1.11
N PHE A 264 -9.57 9.12 1.90
CA PHE A 264 -9.76 9.85 3.15
C PHE A 264 -9.61 11.35 2.91
N ASP A 265 -10.58 12.16 3.35
CA ASP A 265 -10.51 13.62 3.37
C ASP A 265 -10.06 14.11 4.76
N PRO A 266 -8.81 14.56 4.94
CA PRO A 266 -8.30 15.01 6.24
C PRO A 266 -8.99 16.26 6.79
N LYS A 267 -9.62 17.08 5.93
CA LYS A 267 -10.28 18.33 6.35
C LYS A 267 -11.59 18.03 7.07
N ASN A 268 -12.34 17.07 6.55
CA ASN A 268 -13.64 16.68 7.09
C ASN A 268 -13.55 15.46 8.01
N GLY A 269 -12.47 14.67 7.93
CA GLY A 269 -12.30 13.45 8.72
C GLY A 269 -13.19 12.32 8.22
N GLU A 270 -13.47 12.26 6.93
CA GLU A 270 -14.44 11.34 6.32
C GLU A 270 -13.83 10.53 5.19
N THR A 271 -14.39 9.35 4.92
CA THR A 271 -14.06 8.58 3.71
C THR A 271 -15.04 8.88 2.59
N ARG A 272 -14.55 9.04 1.37
CA ARG A 272 -15.35 9.27 0.17
C ARG A 272 -15.11 8.16 -0.83
N SER A 273 -16.20 7.66 -1.42
CA SER A 273 -16.09 6.67 -2.49
C SER A 273 -15.41 7.31 -3.70
N MET A 274 -14.39 6.65 -4.26
CA MET A 274 -14.01 6.91 -5.64
C MET A 274 -14.88 6.02 -6.52
N ARG A 275 -15.51 6.62 -7.54
CA ARG A 275 -16.29 6.01 -8.64
C ARG A 275 -16.66 4.53 -8.45
N SER A 276 -17.96 4.20 -8.44
CA SER A 276 -18.46 2.83 -8.38
C SER A 276 -17.66 1.90 -9.29
N LYS A 277 -17.10 0.82 -8.73
CA LYS A 277 -16.44 -0.25 -9.49
C LYS A 277 -17.48 -0.93 -10.39
N GLU A 278 -17.74 -0.34 -11.55
CA GLU A 278 -18.17 -1.12 -12.70
C GLU A 278 -16.94 -1.95 -13.09
N GLU A 279 -16.92 -3.19 -12.58
CA GLU A 279 -15.90 -4.23 -12.78
C GLU A 279 -14.62 -4.07 -11.95
N ALA A 280 -14.26 -5.13 -11.22
CA ALA A 280 -12.89 -5.30 -10.75
C ALA A 280 -12.00 -5.24 -11.99
N HIS A 281 -11.16 -4.21 -12.12
CA HIS A 281 -10.33 -4.04 -13.31
C HIS A 281 -9.51 -5.31 -13.55
N ASP A 282 -9.81 -6.02 -14.64
CA ASP A 282 -8.96 -7.10 -15.10
C ASP A 282 -7.63 -6.49 -15.57
N TYR A 283 -6.66 -6.50 -14.65
CA TYR A 283 -5.30 -6.04 -14.90
C TYR A 283 -4.55 -6.92 -15.90
N ARG A 284 -5.14 -8.04 -16.35
CA ARG A 284 -4.60 -8.93 -17.38
C ARG A 284 -3.14 -9.27 -17.09
N TYR A 285 -2.85 -9.73 -15.88
CA TYR A 285 -1.47 -10.05 -15.47
C TYR A 285 -0.88 -11.14 -16.35
N PHE A 286 0.37 -10.93 -16.78
CA PHE A 286 1.21 -11.96 -17.41
C PHE A 286 2.69 -11.62 -17.22
N PRO A 287 3.60 -12.63 -17.26
CA PRO A 287 5.03 -12.39 -17.14
C PRO A 287 5.56 -11.40 -18.20
N ASP A 288 6.41 -10.46 -17.79
CA ASP A 288 7.11 -9.58 -18.73
C ASP A 288 8.12 -10.42 -19.56
N PRO A 289 7.97 -10.49 -20.90
CA PRO A 289 8.67 -11.43 -21.76
C PRO A 289 10.16 -11.16 -21.99
#